data_AF-A0A833JBS4-F1
#
_entry.id   AF-A0A833JBS4-F1
#
_cell.length_a   1.000
_cell.length_b   1.000
_cell.length_c   1.000
_cell.angle_alpha   90.00
_cell.angle_beta   90.00
_cell.angle_gamma   90.00
#
_symmetry.space_group_name_H-M   'P 1'
#
loop_
_entity.id
_entity.type
_entity.pdbx_description
1 polymer ?
#
loop_
_entity_poly.entity_id
_entity_poly.type
_entity_poly.pdbx_seq_one_letter_code
_entity_poly.pdbx_strand_id
1 'polypeptide(L)'
;MKRYIIILPFFTNLFIFINGNAQNQDDLLYIREQKALNLYSEINIVSERYGRFLVVRDKNLHGENGIQAKYLQCIINMGQWVKDWTHIFATIDLKNKIDANTMQVQVQNILSRQVSNAESLKRTCGQIQSDVNSALRLLENSPKYNPEILSNYKNILAETENMKEKLTQVLQSFGSSPITRIDKLEYLITLSKKASLAKLKIELLNNARIPLEKTLQEFQNILAASKLADSALANIMHYENNMNEYTLNFQYFKAKKLLTQVQKECAEKKNELNSSSISKIYLKSAIERLDTLCKASEEHFTFFTTLNSPKYEYVFNYSQLVNANINLKCDLQNNIVACNKLAVLNSLEKETLKNLPEPKLEYIEDQLDSIYQEYKK
;
A
#
# COMPACT_ATOMS: atom_id res chain seq x y z
N MET A 1 -19.97 17.66 -5.66
CA MET A 1 -19.48 16.97 -6.87
C MET A 1 -19.99 17.73 -8.09
N LYS A 2 -19.18 18.64 -8.68
CA LYS A 2 -19.58 19.36 -9.90
C LYS A 2 -19.39 18.42 -11.09
N ARG A 3 -20.48 18.05 -11.77
CA ARG A 3 -20.44 17.29 -13.03
C ARG A 3 -19.95 18.24 -14.12
N TYR A 4 -18.74 18.02 -14.64
CA TYR A 4 -18.29 18.67 -15.86
C TYR A 4 -18.80 17.85 -17.05
N ILE A 5 -19.95 18.25 -17.59
CA ILE A 5 -20.43 17.81 -18.90
C ILE A 5 -19.73 18.73 -19.91
N ILE A 6 -18.78 18.20 -20.68
CA ILE A 6 -18.22 18.93 -21.82
C ILE A 6 -19.11 18.61 -23.02
N ILE A 7 -19.89 19.60 -23.44
CA ILE A 7 -20.62 19.59 -24.71
C ILE A 7 -19.58 19.91 -25.80
N LEU A 8 -19.25 18.93 -26.63
CA LEU A 8 -18.52 19.19 -27.89
C LEU A 8 -19.46 19.97 -28.83
N PRO A 9 -19.03 21.08 -29.45
CA PRO A 9 -19.89 21.87 -30.32
C PRO A 9 -20.19 21.12 -31.61
N PHE A 10 -21.46 20.76 -31.80
CA PHE A 10 -22.01 20.23 -33.03
C PHE A 10 -21.97 21.32 -34.11
N PHE A 11 -21.14 21.15 -35.15
CA PHE A 11 -21.38 21.82 -36.42
C PHE A 11 -22.27 20.91 -37.28
N THR A 12 -23.56 21.23 -37.29
CA THR A 12 -24.56 20.64 -38.18
C THR A 12 -24.29 21.07 -39.62
N ASN A 13 -23.65 20.21 -40.42
CA ASN A 13 -23.80 20.21 -41.87
C ASN A 13 -24.71 19.04 -42.25
N LEU A 14 -26.02 19.26 -42.16
CA LEU A 14 -27.03 18.28 -42.50
C LEU A 14 -28.02 18.89 -43.49
N PHE A 15 -27.60 19.10 -44.75
CA PHE A 15 -28.54 19.22 -45.87
C PHE A 15 -27.86 18.79 -47.17
N ILE A 16 -28.45 17.79 -47.82
CA ILE A 16 -28.82 17.75 -49.25
C ILE A 16 -29.85 16.62 -49.38
N PHE A 17 -31.06 17.00 -49.80
CA PHE A 17 -32.16 16.11 -50.21
C PHE A 17 -31.86 15.59 -51.62
N ILE A 18 -32.11 14.30 -51.87
CA ILE A 18 -32.39 13.78 -53.21
C ILE A 18 -33.64 12.91 -53.11
N ASN A 19 -34.67 13.29 -53.88
CA ASN A 19 -35.94 12.57 -54.01
C ASN A 19 -35.72 11.17 -54.59
N GLY A 20 -36.24 10.15 -53.90
CA GLY A 20 -36.33 8.78 -54.42
C GLY A 20 -37.23 7.91 -53.53
N ASN A 21 -38.25 7.29 -54.15
CA ASN A 21 -39.21 6.28 -53.66
C ASN A 21 -39.27 6.00 -52.14
N ALA A 22 -40.46 6.18 -51.56
CA ALA A 22 -40.75 6.08 -50.12
C ALA A 22 -40.27 4.77 -49.42
N GLN A 23 -40.25 3.62 -50.10
CA GLN A 23 -39.69 2.38 -49.53
C GLN A 23 -38.16 2.40 -49.37
N ASN A 24 -37.43 3.10 -50.25
CA ASN A 24 -35.98 3.27 -50.11
C ASN A 24 -35.62 4.38 -49.10
N GLN A 25 -36.54 5.29 -48.82
CA GLN A 25 -36.29 6.47 -48.00
C GLN A 25 -36.35 6.14 -46.49
N ASP A 26 -37.25 5.25 -46.07
CA ASP A 26 -37.33 4.74 -44.69
C ASP A 26 -36.13 3.84 -44.36
N ASP A 27 -35.70 2.99 -45.29
CA ASP A 27 -34.47 2.19 -45.13
C ASP A 27 -33.22 3.07 -45.02
N LEU A 28 -33.15 4.16 -45.81
CA LEU A 28 -32.06 5.15 -45.72
C LEU A 28 -32.08 5.93 -44.40
N LEU A 29 -33.27 6.23 -43.86
CA LEU A 29 -33.44 6.89 -42.56
C LEU A 29 -32.98 5.97 -41.43
N TYR A 30 -33.44 4.72 -41.42
CA TYR A 30 -33.06 3.71 -40.44
C TYR A 30 -31.54 3.45 -40.43
N ILE A 31 -30.91 3.33 -41.61
CA ILE A 31 -29.45 3.21 -41.73
C ILE A 31 -28.73 4.46 -41.17
N ARG A 32 -29.29 5.66 -41.36
CA ARG A 32 -28.73 6.91 -40.82
C ARG A 32 -28.83 6.97 -39.29
N GLU A 33 -29.97 6.63 -38.73
CA GLU A 33 -30.20 6.60 -37.28
C GLU A 33 -29.31 5.56 -36.59
N GLN A 34 -29.19 4.37 -37.17
CA GLN A 34 -28.30 3.34 -36.65
C GLN A 34 -26.82 3.78 -36.67
N LYS A 35 -26.38 4.46 -37.74
CA LYS A 35 -25.03 5.06 -37.79
C LYS A 35 -24.83 6.13 -36.72
N ALA A 36 -25.82 6.98 -36.48
CA ALA A 36 -25.76 8.03 -35.46
C ALA A 36 -25.73 7.45 -34.04
N LEU A 37 -26.54 6.42 -33.76
CA LEU A 37 -26.55 5.72 -32.48
C LEU A 37 -25.22 5.01 -32.20
N ASN A 38 -24.65 4.34 -33.20
CA ASN A 38 -23.34 3.72 -33.10
C ASN A 38 -22.25 4.76 -32.81
N LEU A 39 -22.27 5.91 -33.52
CA LEU A 39 -21.34 7.00 -33.28
C LEU A 39 -21.46 7.57 -31.85
N TYR A 40 -22.69 7.79 -31.37
CA TYR A 40 -22.94 8.28 -30.02
C TYR A 40 -22.47 7.32 -28.93
N SER A 41 -22.72 6.01 -29.12
CA SER A 41 -22.25 4.96 -28.21
C SER A 41 -20.72 4.97 -28.08
N GLU A 42 -20.01 5.04 -29.21
CA GLU A 42 -18.55 5.10 -29.24
C GLU A 42 -17.98 6.37 -28.59
N ILE A 43 -18.65 7.52 -28.77
CA ILE A 43 -18.27 8.77 -28.09
C ILE A 43 -18.39 8.65 -26.56
N ASN A 44 -19.45 8.00 -26.05
CA ASN A 44 -19.60 7.78 -24.61
C ASN A 44 -18.49 6.90 -24.03
N ILE A 45 -18.09 5.87 -24.76
CA ILE A 45 -16.97 5.00 -24.38
C ILE A 45 -15.66 5.81 -24.28
N VAL A 46 -15.39 6.69 -25.24
CA VAL A 46 -14.21 7.58 -25.22
C VAL A 46 -14.29 8.57 -24.05
N SER A 47 -15.47 9.12 -23.77
CA SER A 47 -15.67 10.02 -22.63
C SER A 47 -15.43 9.32 -21.29
N GLU A 48 -15.87 8.08 -21.12
CA GLU A 48 -15.61 7.29 -19.91
C GLU A 48 -14.11 7.03 -19.73
N ARG A 49 -13.43 6.62 -20.81
CA ARG A 49 -11.98 6.43 -20.85
C ARG A 49 -11.23 7.70 -20.44
N TYR A 50 -11.64 8.86 -20.94
CA TYR A 50 -11.07 10.14 -20.57
C TYR A 50 -11.32 10.51 -19.09
N GLY A 51 -12.53 10.22 -18.56
CA GLY A 51 -12.84 10.40 -17.15
C GLY A 51 -11.91 9.60 -16.23
N ARG A 52 -11.61 8.35 -16.58
CA ARG A 52 -10.64 7.51 -15.84
C ARG A 52 -9.23 8.09 -15.89
N PHE A 53 -8.81 8.59 -17.05
CA PHE A 53 -7.54 9.30 -17.18
C PHE A 53 -7.44 10.50 -16.22
N LEU A 54 -8.48 11.34 -16.16
CA LEU A 54 -8.51 12.49 -15.26
C LEU A 54 -8.45 12.10 -13.78
N VAL A 55 -9.17 11.06 -13.37
CA VAL A 55 -9.11 10.56 -11.98
C VAL A 55 -7.69 10.12 -11.63
N VAL A 56 -7.03 9.38 -12.51
CA VAL A 56 -5.66 8.91 -12.26
C VAL A 56 -4.69 10.09 -12.18
N ARG A 57 -4.82 11.07 -13.07
CA ARG A 57 -3.94 12.25 -13.09
C ARG A 57 -4.19 13.15 -11.87
N ASP A 58 -5.42 13.55 -11.63
CA ASP A 58 -5.73 14.64 -10.70
C ASP A 58 -5.89 14.14 -9.26
N LYS A 59 -6.49 12.96 -9.06
CA LYS A 59 -6.70 12.39 -7.73
C LYS A 59 -5.52 11.50 -7.32
N ASN A 60 -5.16 10.53 -8.15
CA ASN A 60 -4.19 9.50 -7.73
C ASN A 60 -2.74 9.99 -7.83
N LEU A 61 -2.37 10.71 -8.89
CA LEU A 61 -1.01 11.20 -9.09
C LEU A 61 -0.76 12.52 -8.33
N HIS A 62 -1.58 13.54 -8.58
CA HIS A 62 -1.36 14.91 -8.07
C HIS A 62 -2.20 15.34 -6.86
N GLY A 63 -3.07 14.47 -6.33
CA GLY A 63 -3.87 14.80 -5.15
C GLY A 63 -3.01 15.09 -3.91
N GLU A 64 -3.61 15.69 -2.87
CA GLU A 64 -2.89 16.08 -1.63
C GLU A 64 -2.14 14.91 -0.97
N ASN A 65 -2.66 13.68 -1.10
CA ASN A 65 -2.00 12.43 -0.69
C ASN A 65 -1.71 11.50 -1.88
N GLY A 66 -1.47 12.09 -3.05
CA GLY A 66 -1.21 11.39 -4.30
C GLY A 66 0.17 10.74 -4.35
N ILE A 67 0.38 9.90 -5.37
CA ILE A 67 1.59 9.14 -5.64
C ILE A 67 2.83 10.06 -5.66
N GLN A 68 2.72 11.25 -6.25
CA GLN A 68 3.84 12.19 -6.33
C GLN A 68 4.26 12.71 -4.96
N ALA A 69 3.30 13.11 -4.11
CA ALA A 69 3.60 13.64 -2.78
C ALA A 69 4.23 12.56 -1.88
N LYS A 70 3.66 11.35 -1.90
CA LYS A 70 4.21 10.19 -1.18
C LYS A 70 5.61 9.83 -1.67
N TYR A 71 5.85 9.88 -2.98
CA TYR A 71 7.17 9.67 -3.55
C TYR A 71 8.18 10.70 -3.08
N LEU A 72 7.84 11.99 -3.12
CA LEU A 72 8.74 13.05 -2.66
C LEU A 72 9.10 12.88 -1.17
N GLN A 73 8.10 12.58 -0.33
CA GLN A 73 8.34 12.35 1.10
C GLN A 73 9.26 11.15 1.33
N CYS A 74 9.04 10.06 0.60
CA CYS A 74 9.91 8.89 0.62
C CYS A 74 11.37 9.24 0.27
N ILE A 75 11.59 10.04 -0.79
CA ILE A 75 12.94 10.49 -1.17
C ILE A 75 13.58 11.39 -0.10
N ILE A 76 12.83 12.31 0.50
CA ILE A 76 13.32 13.18 1.58
C ILE A 76 13.74 12.33 2.79
N ASN A 77 12.88 11.40 3.22
CA ASN A 77 13.16 10.53 4.36
C ASN A 77 14.38 9.64 4.11
N MET A 78 14.54 9.10 2.88
CA MET A 78 15.74 8.36 2.49
C MET A 78 17.00 9.25 2.57
N GLY A 79 16.93 10.49 2.09
CA GLY A 79 18.04 11.43 2.17
C GLY A 79 18.44 11.73 3.60
N GLN A 80 17.48 11.90 4.51
CA GLN A 80 17.75 12.10 5.93
C GLN A 80 18.38 10.86 6.56
N TRP A 81 17.88 9.66 6.24
CA TRP A 81 18.45 8.40 6.72
C TRP A 81 19.91 8.23 6.29
N VAL A 82 20.26 8.57 5.04
CA VAL A 82 21.66 8.56 4.58
C VAL A 82 22.52 9.55 5.38
N LYS A 83 22.01 10.76 5.65
CA LYS A 83 22.74 11.76 6.45
C LYS A 83 23.04 11.27 7.85
N ASP A 84 22.13 10.55 8.50
CA ASP A 84 22.36 10.04 9.85
C ASP A 84 23.55 9.06 9.95
N TRP A 85 23.89 8.35 8.87
CA TRP A 85 25.10 7.50 8.84
C TRP A 85 26.39 8.32 8.95
N THR A 86 26.43 9.54 8.42
CA THR A 86 27.59 10.42 8.59
C THR A 86 27.79 10.81 10.06
N HIS A 87 26.71 10.92 10.82
CA HIS A 87 26.77 11.17 12.25
C HIS A 87 27.34 9.97 13.01
N ILE A 88 26.98 8.73 12.65
CA ILE A 88 27.59 7.51 13.22
C ILE A 88 29.09 7.51 13.03
N PHE A 89 29.57 7.81 11.81
CA PHE A 89 31.00 7.85 11.55
C PHE A 89 31.72 8.95 12.35
N ALA A 90 31.05 10.05 12.66
CA ALA A 90 31.60 11.09 13.54
C ALA A 90 31.63 10.64 15.00
N THR A 91 30.61 9.93 15.49
CA THR A 91 30.55 9.39 16.86
C THR A 91 31.62 8.32 17.14
N ILE A 92 32.04 7.57 16.11
CA ILE A 92 33.10 6.55 16.22
C ILE A 92 34.50 7.19 16.32
N ASP A 93 34.67 8.49 16.05
CA ASP A 93 35.96 9.18 16.13
C ASP A 93 36.40 9.32 17.60
N LEU A 94 37.37 8.50 18.04
CA LEU A 94 37.80 8.37 19.44
C LEU A 94 38.78 9.47 19.89
N LYS A 95 38.86 10.57 19.12
CA LYS A 95 39.86 11.65 19.19
C LYS A 95 40.21 12.29 20.53
N ASN A 96 39.60 11.92 21.67
CA ASN A 96 40.19 11.98 23.04
C ASN A 96 39.21 11.82 24.23
N LYS A 97 37.93 11.39 24.10
CA LYS A 97 36.95 11.67 25.18
C LYS A 97 35.90 10.65 25.61
N ILE A 98 35.94 9.38 25.20
CA ILE A 98 34.85 8.47 25.56
C ILE A 98 35.40 7.12 26.03
N ASP A 99 34.97 6.67 27.21
CA ASP A 99 35.14 5.28 27.64
C ASP A 99 34.51 4.35 26.59
N ALA A 100 35.20 3.26 26.25
CA ALA A 100 34.80 2.33 25.21
C ALA A 100 33.33 1.88 25.35
N ASN A 101 32.84 1.69 26.58
CA ASN A 101 31.46 1.27 26.83
C ASN A 101 30.45 2.36 26.45
N THR A 102 30.73 3.61 26.80
CA THR A 102 29.86 4.74 26.44
C THR A 102 29.76 4.92 24.93
N MET A 103 30.88 4.77 24.21
CA MET A 103 30.89 4.80 22.74
C MET A 103 30.12 3.62 22.15
N GLN A 104 30.30 2.41 22.71
CA GLN A 104 29.62 1.19 22.27
C GLN A 104 28.10 1.32 22.42
N VAL A 105 27.62 1.87 23.55
CA VAL A 105 26.19 2.15 23.78
C VAL A 105 25.66 3.19 22.80
N GLN A 106 26.40 4.27 22.54
CA GLN A 106 25.97 5.30 21.58
C GLN A 106 25.88 4.73 20.15
N VAL A 107 26.89 3.97 19.72
CA VAL A 107 26.89 3.31 18.41
C VAL A 107 25.75 2.29 18.33
N GLN A 108 25.52 1.49 19.37
CA GLN A 108 24.41 0.55 19.42
C GLN A 108 23.05 1.25 19.30
N ASN A 109 22.83 2.34 20.03
CA ASN A 109 21.59 3.11 19.99
C ASN A 109 21.35 3.71 18.61
N ILE A 110 22.38 4.30 17.99
CA ILE A 110 22.24 4.91 16.67
C ILE A 110 22.03 3.83 15.59
N LEU A 111 22.74 2.69 15.68
CA LEU A 111 22.53 1.53 14.78
C LEU A 111 21.10 0.98 14.89
N SER A 112 20.59 0.75 16.10
CA SER A 112 19.21 0.30 16.32
C SER A 112 18.19 1.30 15.77
N ARG A 113 18.44 2.61 15.91
CA ARG A 113 17.60 3.65 15.32
C ARG A 113 17.65 3.63 13.79
N GLN A 114 18.84 3.47 13.20
CA GLN A 114 18.99 3.38 11.73
C GLN A 114 18.25 2.20 11.14
N VAL A 115 18.29 1.05 11.83
CA VAL A 115 17.52 -0.14 11.45
C VAL A 115 16.03 0.14 11.50
N SER A 116 15.53 0.67 12.61
CA SER A 116 14.11 1.01 12.78
C SER A 116 13.62 2.00 11.71
N ASN A 117 14.43 3.01 11.40
CA ASN A 117 14.11 4.03 10.40
C ASN A 117 14.14 3.44 8.98
N ALA A 118 15.08 2.54 8.69
CA ALA A 118 15.12 1.85 7.39
C ALA A 118 13.87 0.99 7.15
N GLU A 119 13.40 0.27 8.16
CA GLU A 119 12.18 -0.54 8.03
C GLU A 119 10.92 0.34 7.88
N SER A 120 10.86 1.48 8.55
CA SER A 120 9.82 2.48 8.31
C SER A 120 9.86 3.03 6.87
N LEU A 121 11.06 3.28 6.34
CA LEU A 121 11.28 3.71 4.95
C LEU A 121 10.85 2.66 3.94
N LYS A 122 11.22 1.39 4.12
CA LYS A 122 10.79 0.29 3.24
C LYS A 122 9.27 0.21 3.14
N ARG A 123 8.57 0.31 4.28
CA ARG A 123 7.09 0.29 4.32
C ARG A 123 6.48 1.49 3.58
N THR A 124 6.88 2.70 3.95
CA THR A 124 6.33 3.94 3.37
C THR A 124 6.62 4.08 1.88
N CYS A 125 7.83 3.70 1.44
CA CYS A 125 8.22 3.73 0.05
C CYS A 125 7.64 2.56 -0.77
N GLY A 126 7.47 1.38 -0.17
CA GLY A 126 6.85 0.21 -0.81
C GLY A 126 5.36 0.43 -1.13
N GLN A 127 4.66 1.22 -0.31
CA GLN A 127 3.27 1.58 -0.55
C GLN A 127 3.05 2.30 -1.90
N ILE A 128 4.04 3.06 -2.37
CA ILE A 128 3.97 3.80 -3.64
C ILE A 128 3.75 2.85 -4.82
N GLN A 129 4.37 1.66 -4.81
CA GLN A 129 4.20 0.68 -5.87
C GLN A 129 2.76 0.14 -5.89
N SER A 130 2.17 -0.12 -4.73
CA SER A 130 0.78 -0.56 -4.63
C SER A 130 -0.18 0.51 -5.18
N ASP A 131 0.06 1.77 -4.82
CA ASP A 131 -0.72 2.92 -5.30
C ASP A 131 -0.58 3.11 -6.83
N VAL A 132 0.63 2.95 -7.37
CA VAL A 132 0.91 2.98 -8.82
C VAL A 132 0.22 1.83 -9.54
N ASN A 133 0.31 0.60 -9.04
CA ASN A 133 -0.34 -0.56 -9.67
C ASN A 133 -1.86 -0.40 -9.69
N SER A 134 -2.43 0.17 -8.63
CA SER A 134 -3.86 0.49 -8.56
C SER A 134 -4.27 1.54 -9.61
N ALA A 135 -3.45 2.59 -9.76
CA ALA A 135 -3.65 3.62 -10.78
C ALA A 135 -3.52 3.09 -12.22
N LEU A 136 -2.53 2.23 -12.49
CA LEU A 136 -2.32 1.60 -13.79
C LEU A 136 -3.47 0.66 -14.16
N ARG A 137 -3.94 -0.17 -13.23
CA ARG A 137 -5.12 -1.02 -13.44
C ARG A 137 -6.36 -0.21 -13.83
N LEU A 138 -6.54 0.98 -13.26
CA LEU A 138 -7.66 1.85 -13.63
C LEU A 138 -7.58 2.31 -15.09
N LEU A 139 -6.37 2.59 -15.59
CA LEU A 139 -6.11 2.96 -17.00
C LEU A 139 -6.25 1.76 -17.95
N GLU A 140 -5.78 0.58 -17.54
CA GLU A 140 -5.86 -0.68 -18.31
C GLU A 140 -7.30 -1.14 -18.47
N ASN A 141 -8.10 -1.07 -17.41
CA ASN A 141 -9.51 -1.47 -17.40
C ASN A 141 -10.43 -0.46 -18.11
N SER A 142 -9.88 0.52 -18.84
CA SER A 142 -10.67 1.47 -19.61
C SER A 142 -11.38 0.77 -20.77
N PRO A 143 -12.64 1.15 -21.07
CA PRO A 143 -13.40 0.51 -22.14
C PRO A 143 -12.73 0.74 -23.51
N LYS A 144 -12.87 -0.26 -24.40
CA LYS A 144 -12.34 -0.22 -25.77
C LYS A 144 -13.38 0.41 -26.70
N TYR A 145 -12.94 1.27 -27.60
CA TYR A 145 -13.77 1.91 -28.63
C TYR A 145 -13.37 1.41 -30.03
N ASN A 146 -14.26 1.55 -31.01
CA ASN A 146 -14.00 1.25 -32.41
C ASN A 146 -13.49 2.50 -33.17
N PRO A 147 -12.21 2.54 -33.59
CA PRO A 147 -11.64 3.70 -34.28
C PRO A 147 -12.19 3.92 -35.69
N GLU A 148 -12.78 2.91 -36.34
CA GLU A 148 -13.36 3.04 -37.68
C GLU A 148 -14.64 3.88 -37.66
N ILE A 149 -15.49 3.66 -36.64
CA ILE A 149 -16.72 4.43 -36.41
C ILE A 149 -16.38 5.90 -36.10
N LEU A 150 -15.27 6.14 -35.42
CA LEU A 150 -14.79 7.47 -35.03
C LEU A 150 -13.72 8.04 -35.99
N SER A 151 -13.70 7.60 -37.25
CA SER A 151 -12.68 7.97 -38.23
C SER A 151 -12.52 9.49 -38.48
N ASN A 152 -13.57 10.28 -38.26
CA ASN A 152 -13.53 11.75 -38.35
C ASN A 152 -12.80 12.41 -37.16
N TYR A 153 -12.57 11.68 -36.07
CA TYR A 153 -11.96 12.18 -34.82
C TYR A 153 -10.55 11.65 -34.58
N LYS A 154 -9.90 11.10 -35.61
CA LYS A 154 -8.57 10.45 -35.53
C LYS A 154 -7.53 11.25 -34.73
N ASN A 155 -7.45 12.57 -34.93
CA ASN A 155 -6.47 13.41 -34.23
C ASN A 155 -6.72 13.47 -32.72
N ILE A 156 -7.99 13.63 -32.31
CA ILE A 156 -8.38 13.69 -30.89
C ILE A 156 -8.14 12.35 -30.20
N LEU A 157 -8.44 11.25 -30.90
CA LEU A 157 -8.18 9.90 -30.41
C LEU A 157 -6.67 9.65 -30.24
N ALA A 158 -5.85 10.04 -31.23
CA ALA A 158 -4.40 9.92 -31.15
C ALA A 158 -3.81 10.73 -29.99
N GLU A 159 -4.29 11.95 -29.76
CA GLU A 159 -3.86 12.77 -28.61
C GLU A 159 -4.25 12.14 -27.26
N THR A 160 -5.46 11.57 -27.18
CA THR A 160 -5.95 10.90 -25.97
C THR A 160 -5.11 9.68 -25.63
N GLU A 161 -4.76 8.86 -26.63
CA GLU A 161 -3.87 7.72 -26.45
C GLU A 161 -2.45 8.14 -26.06
N ASN A 162 -1.90 9.18 -26.70
CA ASN A 162 -0.60 9.74 -26.34
C ASN A 162 -0.57 10.25 -24.89
N MET A 163 -1.61 10.96 -24.44
CA MET A 163 -1.73 11.41 -23.06
C MET A 163 -1.79 10.24 -22.08
N LYS A 164 -2.57 9.20 -22.38
CA LYS A 164 -2.62 7.97 -21.59
C LYS A 164 -1.26 7.30 -21.51
N GLU A 165 -0.56 7.16 -22.63
CA GLU A 165 0.77 6.55 -22.68
C GLU A 165 1.77 7.31 -21.80
N LYS A 166 1.80 8.64 -21.91
CA LYS A 166 2.64 9.49 -21.05
C LYS A 166 2.33 9.32 -19.57
N LEU A 167 1.05 9.31 -19.20
CA LEU A 167 0.64 9.11 -17.81
C LEU A 167 1.05 7.72 -17.29
N THR A 168 0.87 6.68 -18.11
CA THR A 168 1.33 5.32 -17.81
C THR A 168 2.84 5.28 -17.58
N GLN A 169 3.63 5.91 -18.45
CA GLN A 169 5.09 5.99 -18.30
C GLN A 169 5.50 6.73 -17.02
N VAL A 170 4.83 7.85 -16.70
CA VAL A 170 5.07 8.60 -15.45
C VAL A 170 4.77 7.74 -14.22
N LEU A 171 3.63 7.05 -14.20
CA LEU A 171 3.26 6.15 -13.11
C LEU A 171 4.26 4.99 -12.95
N GLN A 172 4.64 4.35 -14.06
CA GLN A 172 5.65 3.29 -14.07
C GLN A 172 7.01 3.78 -13.55
N SER A 173 7.41 5.02 -13.87
CA SER A 173 8.62 5.64 -13.33
C SER A 173 8.54 5.82 -11.81
N PHE A 174 7.42 6.32 -11.30
CA PHE A 174 7.18 6.45 -9.86
C PHE A 174 7.09 5.11 -9.12
N GLY A 175 6.60 4.05 -9.78
CA GLY A 175 6.52 2.71 -9.20
C GLY A 175 7.84 1.97 -9.14
N SER A 176 8.68 2.12 -10.17
CA SER A 176 9.96 1.40 -10.28
C SER A 176 11.10 2.03 -9.47
N SER A 177 11.17 3.37 -9.42
CA SER A 177 12.28 4.08 -8.76
C SER A 177 12.43 3.79 -7.25
N PRO A 178 11.34 3.75 -6.45
CA PRO A 178 11.44 3.42 -5.02
C PRO A 178 11.96 2.02 -4.76
N ILE A 179 11.56 1.03 -5.55
CA ILE A 179 11.97 -0.37 -5.39
C ILE A 179 13.48 -0.50 -5.62
N THR A 180 13.97 0.02 -6.74
CA THR A 180 15.41 -0.01 -7.06
C THR A 180 16.23 0.73 -5.99
N ARG A 181 15.67 1.77 -5.38
CA ARG A 181 16.32 2.50 -4.28
C ARG A 181 16.24 1.73 -2.95
N ILE A 182 15.14 1.05 -2.67
CA ILE A 182 14.98 0.17 -1.50
C ILE A 182 15.95 -1.02 -1.55
N ASP A 183 16.10 -1.68 -2.70
CA ASP A 183 17.06 -2.76 -2.85
C ASP A 183 18.50 -2.27 -2.59
N LYS A 184 18.79 -1.05 -3.03
CA LYS A 184 20.06 -0.38 -2.69
C LYS A 184 20.16 -0.02 -1.21
N LEU A 185 19.06 0.27 -0.50
CA LEU A 185 19.08 0.52 0.94
C LEU A 185 19.55 -0.72 1.71
N GLU A 186 19.12 -1.93 1.36
CA GLU A 186 19.58 -3.15 2.04
C GLU A 186 21.08 -3.40 1.86
N TYR A 187 21.55 -3.16 0.64
CA TYR A 187 22.98 -3.18 0.34
C TYR A 187 23.74 -2.10 1.14
N LEU A 188 23.23 -0.87 1.17
CA LEU A 188 23.82 0.25 1.90
C LEU A 188 23.80 0.02 3.43
N ILE A 189 22.75 -0.59 3.99
CA ILE A 189 22.71 -1.01 5.39
C ILE A 189 23.86 -1.96 5.68
N THR A 190 24.03 -2.98 4.84
CA THR A 190 25.08 -3.98 5.01
C THR A 190 26.48 -3.36 4.87
N LEU A 191 26.68 -2.52 3.87
CA LEU A 191 27.95 -1.82 3.64
C LEU A 191 28.26 -0.84 4.78
N SER A 192 27.27 -0.10 5.27
CA SER A 192 27.44 0.88 6.35
C SER A 192 27.71 0.20 7.69
N LYS A 193 27.09 -0.96 7.96
CA LYS A 193 27.45 -1.84 9.10
C LYS A 193 28.92 -2.27 9.01
N LYS A 194 29.39 -2.73 7.85
CA LYS A 194 30.80 -3.13 7.62
C LYS A 194 31.78 -1.96 7.75
N ALA A 195 31.43 -0.80 7.18
CA ALA A 195 32.26 0.41 7.23
C ALA A 195 32.36 0.96 8.65
N SER A 196 31.28 0.93 9.42
CA SER A 196 31.28 1.31 10.85
C SER A 196 32.20 0.39 11.65
N LEU A 197 32.16 -0.92 11.38
CA LEU A 197 33.06 -1.91 12.00
C LEU A 197 34.53 -1.64 11.64
N ALA A 198 34.81 -1.34 10.37
CA ALA A 198 36.16 -1.06 9.91
C ALA A 198 36.71 0.24 10.52
N LYS A 199 35.91 1.32 10.54
CA LYS A 199 36.31 2.58 11.17
C LYS A 199 36.56 2.39 12.66
N LEU A 200 35.67 1.67 13.36
CA LEU A 200 35.86 1.38 14.78
C LEU A 200 37.14 0.57 15.03
N LYS A 201 37.42 -0.44 14.20
CA LYS A 201 38.65 -1.23 14.30
C LYS A 201 39.90 -0.34 14.16
N ILE A 202 39.89 0.60 13.22
CA ILE A 202 40.99 1.55 13.02
C ILE A 202 41.15 2.44 14.25
N GLU A 203 40.06 3.02 14.76
CA GLU A 203 40.10 3.92 15.92
C GLU A 203 40.51 3.20 17.23
N LEU A 204 40.10 1.95 17.42
CA LEU A 204 40.52 1.11 18.55
C LEU A 204 41.98 0.66 18.45
N LEU A 205 42.46 0.34 17.23
CA LEU A 205 43.87 0.04 16.99
C LEU A 205 44.76 1.26 17.28
N ASN A 206 44.28 2.46 16.95
CA ASN A 206 44.98 3.71 17.24
C ASN A 206 44.94 4.08 18.74
N ASN A 207 43.94 3.60 19.49
CA ASN A 207 43.83 3.75 20.94
C ASN A 207 44.29 2.47 21.68
N ALA A 208 45.60 2.32 21.88
CA ALA A 208 46.29 1.15 22.44
C ALA A 208 45.89 0.68 23.86
N ARG A 209 44.81 1.21 24.46
CA ARG A 209 44.37 0.93 25.83
C ARG A 209 43.24 -0.10 25.93
N ILE A 210 42.69 -0.59 24.82
CA ILE A 210 41.53 -1.48 24.80
C ILE A 210 41.91 -2.84 24.19
N PRO A 211 41.59 -3.99 24.82
CA PRO A 211 41.84 -5.32 24.26
C PRO A 211 41.04 -5.52 22.96
N LEU A 212 41.73 -5.36 21.83
CA LEU A 212 41.14 -5.33 20.49
C LEU A 212 40.26 -6.56 20.19
N GLU A 213 40.71 -7.76 20.56
CA GLU A 213 39.99 -9.02 20.27
C GLU A 213 38.65 -9.09 21.02
N LYS A 214 38.62 -8.69 22.29
CA LYS A 214 37.39 -8.71 23.09
C LYS A 214 36.38 -7.70 22.52
N THR A 215 36.79 -6.48 22.23
CA THR A 215 35.90 -5.44 21.69
C THR A 215 35.43 -5.76 20.27
N LEU A 216 36.28 -6.35 19.42
CA LEU A 216 35.87 -6.82 18.10
C LEU A 216 34.84 -7.95 18.18
N GLN A 217 35.04 -8.91 19.09
CA GLN A 217 34.10 -10.01 19.31
C GLN A 217 32.74 -9.50 19.82
N GLU A 218 32.76 -8.57 20.79
CA GLU A 218 31.55 -7.95 21.31
C GLU A 218 30.79 -7.17 20.23
N PHE A 219 31.50 -6.44 19.37
CA PHE A 219 30.89 -5.70 18.27
C PHE A 219 30.35 -6.60 17.15
N GLN A 220 31.04 -7.71 16.83
CA GLN A 220 30.53 -8.73 15.91
C GLN A 220 29.25 -9.38 16.45
N ASN A 221 29.20 -9.65 17.76
CA ASN A 221 28.01 -10.17 18.42
C ASN A 221 26.83 -9.17 18.33
N ILE A 222 27.08 -7.86 18.46
CA ILE A 222 26.06 -6.80 18.27
C ILE A 222 25.53 -6.78 16.84
N LEU A 223 26.41 -6.85 15.83
CA LEU A 223 25.98 -6.84 14.42
C LEU A 223 25.18 -8.09 14.03
N ALA A 224 25.62 -9.26 14.51
CA ALA A 224 24.90 -10.51 14.29
C ALA A 224 23.53 -10.50 14.99
N ALA A 225 23.44 -9.93 16.20
CA ALA A 225 22.18 -9.72 16.91
C ALA A 225 21.21 -8.84 16.12
N SER A 226 21.69 -7.73 15.54
CA SER A 226 20.88 -6.88 14.66
C SER A 226 20.35 -7.65 13.46
N LYS A 227 21.20 -8.40 12.75
CA LYS A 227 20.77 -9.15 11.54
C LYS A 227 19.66 -10.16 11.85
N LEU A 228 19.74 -10.88 12.97
CA LEU A 228 18.70 -11.83 13.36
C LEU A 228 17.37 -11.15 13.68
N ALA A 229 17.40 -9.91 14.15
CA ALA A 229 16.20 -9.15 14.49
C ALA A 229 15.49 -8.56 13.26
N ASP A 230 16.23 -8.23 12.19
CA ASP A 230 15.76 -7.39 11.08
C ASP A 230 14.55 -7.95 10.30
N SER A 231 14.55 -9.21 9.86
CA SER A 231 13.49 -9.74 8.96
C SER A 231 12.17 -10.10 9.67
N ALA A 232 12.25 -10.63 10.90
CA ALA A 232 11.06 -11.06 11.62
C ALA A 232 10.36 -9.89 12.33
N LEU A 233 11.10 -8.89 12.80
CA LEU A 233 10.49 -7.66 13.33
C LEU A 233 9.72 -6.92 12.23
N ALA A 234 10.19 -6.93 10.98
CA ALA A 234 9.47 -6.34 9.86
C ALA A 234 8.11 -7.02 9.61
N ASN A 235 8.07 -8.37 9.63
CA ASN A 235 6.82 -9.12 9.46
C ASN A 235 5.85 -8.88 10.62
N ILE A 236 6.32 -8.94 11.87
CA ILE A 236 5.47 -8.72 13.04
C ILE A 236 4.97 -7.26 13.08
N MET A 237 5.79 -6.28 12.67
CA MET A 237 5.35 -4.89 12.50
C MET A 237 4.32 -4.72 11.37
N HIS A 238 4.41 -5.52 10.31
CA HIS A 238 3.39 -5.53 9.25
C HIS A 238 2.06 -6.08 9.79
N TYR A 239 2.10 -7.14 10.59
CA TYR A 239 0.90 -7.69 11.21
C TYR A 239 0.31 -6.79 12.29
N GLU A 240 1.12 -6.09 13.09
CA GLU A 240 0.64 -5.10 14.05
C GLU A 240 -0.12 -3.97 13.34
N ASN A 241 0.44 -3.40 12.26
CA ASN A 241 -0.25 -2.41 11.45
C ASN A 241 -1.59 -2.91 10.88
N ASN A 242 -1.60 -4.13 10.31
CA ASN A 242 -2.82 -4.74 9.78
C ASN A 242 -3.85 -4.99 10.89
N MET A 243 -3.40 -5.34 12.09
CA MET A 243 -4.25 -5.51 13.27
C MET A 243 -4.93 -4.21 13.65
N ASN A 244 -4.18 -3.11 13.67
CA ASN A 244 -4.71 -1.78 13.93
C ASN A 244 -5.75 -1.38 12.86
N GLU A 245 -5.47 -1.63 11.57
CA GLU A 245 -6.45 -1.39 10.49
C GLU A 245 -7.74 -2.20 10.67
N TYR A 246 -7.62 -3.51 10.92
CA TYR A 246 -8.79 -4.37 11.15
C TYR A 246 -9.59 -3.95 12.39
N THR A 247 -8.90 -3.52 13.45
CA THR A 247 -9.51 -3.00 14.67
C THR A 247 -10.31 -1.73 14.39
N LEU A 248 -9.73 -0.77 13.65
CA LEU A 248 -10.41 0.47 13.25
C LEU A 248 -11.62 0.21 12.35
N ASN A 249 -11.55 -0.83 11.53
CA ASN A 249 -12.63 -1.21 10.62
C ASN A 249 -13.68 -2.14 11.25
N PHE A 250 -13.60 -2.47 12.53
CA PHE A 250 -14.49 -3.44 13.19
C PHE A 250 -14.43 -4.89 12.66
N GLN A 251 -13.32 -5.29 12.05
CA GLN A 251 -13.13 -6.62 11.45
C GLN A 251 -12.62 -7.64 12.49
N TYR A 252 -13.54 -8.12 13.33
CA TYR A 252 -13.24 -8.98 14.48
C TYR A 252 -12.57 -10.30 14.12
N PHE A 253 -13.13 -11.05 13.18
CA PHE A 253 -12.62 -12.40 12.89
C PHE A 253 -11.28 -12.34 12.15
N LYS A 254 -11.08 -11.35 11.28
CA LYS A 254 -9.77 -11.09 10.68
C LYS A 254 -8.72 -10.70 11.70
N ALA A 255 -9.03 -9.78 12.61
CA ALA A 255 -8.14 -9.42 13.70
C ALA A 255 -7.80 -10.65 14.56
N LYS A 256 -8.78 -11.50 14.88
CA LYS A 256 -8.57 -12.74 15.64
C LYS A 256 -7.67 -13.76 14.92
N LYS A 257 -7.86 -13.97 13.61
CA LYS A 257 -7.01 -14.85 12.78
C LYS A 257 -5.58 -14.33 12.75
N LEU A 258 -5.42 -13.03 12.52
CA LEU A 258 -4.12 -12.38 12.49
C LEU A 258 -3.41 -12.48 13.84
N LEU A 259 -4.14 -12.41 14.96
CA LEU A 259 -3.56 -12.51 16.29
C LEU A 259 -2.97 -13.89 16.51
N THR A 260 -3.69 -14.93 16.11
CA THR A 260 -3.20 -16.32 16.15
C THR A 260 -1.89 -16.47 15.37
N GLN A 261 -1.80 -15.85 14.19
CA GLN A 261 -0.58 -15.86 13.38
C GLN A 261 0.56 -15.11 14.06
N VAL A 262 0.30 -13.91 14.58
CA VAL A 262 1.30 -13.11 15.31
C VAL A 262 1.83 -13.88 16.51
N GLN A 263 0.96 -14.51 17.31
CA GLN A 263 1.37 -15.31 18.47
C GLN A 263 2.30 -16.46 18.07
N LYS A 264 1.99 -17.15 16.98
CA LYS A 264 2.85 -18.22 16.44
C LYS A 264 4.22 -17.68 16.02
N GLU A 265 4.26 -16.62 15.22
CA GLU A 265 5.52 -16.05 14.73
C GLU A 265 6.36 -15.42 15.85
N CYS A 266 5.71 -14.78 16.82
CA CYS A 266 6.33 -14.29 18.04
C CYS A 266 6.99 -15.43 18.81
N ALA A 267 6.31 -16.56 19.00
CA ALA A 267 6.85 -17.72 19.69
C ALA A 267 8.04 -18.34 18.94
N GLU A 268 7.89 -18.54 17.62
CA GLU A 268 8.95 -19.07 16.76
C GLU A 268 10.19 -18.17 16.80
N LYS A 269 10.02 -16.85 16.68
CA LYS A 269 11.15 -15.92 16.69
C LYS A 269 11.79 -15.77 18.06
N LYS A 270 10.99 -15.78 19.13
CA LYS A 270 11.50 -15.78 20.50
C LYS A 270 12.35 -17.03 20.76
N ASN A 271 11.92 -18.19 20.26
CA ASN A 271 12.70 -19.43 20.33
C ASN A 271 14.00 -19.37 19.51
N GLU A 272 13.99 -18.75 18.33
CA GLU A 272 15.19 -18.53 17.51
C GLU A 272 16.20 -17.61 18.23
N LEU A 273 15.74 -16.49 18.79
CA LEU A 273 16.58 -15.57 19.56
C LEU A 273 17.10 -16.22 20.85
N ASN A 274 16.28 -17.06 21.49
CA ASN A 274 16.66 -17.78 22.71
C ASN A 274 17.62 -18.94 22.45
N SER A 275 17.54 -19.62 21.31
CA SER A 275 18.45 -20.71 20.92
C SER A 275 19.73 -20.24 20.23
N SER A 276 19.81 -18.96 19.82
CA SER A 276 21.00 -18.36 19.22
C SER A 276 22.24 -18.47 20.12
N SER A 277 23.38 -18.79 19.51
CA SER A 277 24.71 -18.80 20.13
C SER A 277 25.25 -17.41 20.47
N ILE A 278 24.57 -16.34 20.04
CA ILE A 278 24.91 -14.96 20.37
C ILE A 278 24.55 -14.67 21.84
N SER A 279 25.43 -13.95 22.55
CA SER A 279 25.19 -13.58 23.95
C SER A 279 23.88 -12.80 24.13
N LYS A 280 23.11 -13.17 25.16
CA LYS A 280 21.80 -12.59 25.48
C LYS A 280 21.86 -11.09 25.78
N ILE A 281 23.00 -10.57 26.23
CA ILE A 281 23.16 -9.13 26.49
C ILE A 281 22.96 -8.29 25.21
N TYR A 282 23.35 -8.82 24.05
CA TYR A 282 23.22 -8.14 22.75
C TYR A 282 21.87 -8.37 22.10
N LEU A 283 21.21 -9.48 22.41
CA LEU A 283 19.86 -9.78 21.93
C LEU A 283 18.76 -9.10 22.76
N LYS A 284 19.09 -8.58 23.96
CA LYS A 284 18.14 -8.00 24.90
C LYS A 284 17.18 -6.99 24.26
N SER A 285 17.70 -5.99 23.55
CA SER A 285 16.87 -4.97 22.91
C SER A 285 15.95 -5.55 21.82
N ALA A 286 16.42 -6.54 21.07
CA ALA A 286 15.60 -7.22 20.06
C ALA A 286 14.50 -8.07 20.70
N ILE A 287 14.81 -8.76 21.80
CA ILE A 287 13.85 -9.53 22.59
C ILE A 287 12.80 -8.60 23.21
N GLU A 288 13.22 -7.50 23.83
CA GLU A 288 12.31 -6.49 24.40
C GLU A 288 11.40 -5.87 23.34
N ARG A 289 11.95 -5.58 22.16
CA ARG A 289 11.17 -5.04 21.04
C ARG A 289 10.20 -6.06 20.46
N LEU A 290 10.63 -7.32 20.33
CA LEU A 290 9.75 -8.42 19.94
C LEU A 290 8.60 -8.54 20.94
N ASP A 291 8.91 -8.64 22.24
CA ASP A 291 7.91 -8.72 23.30
C ASP A 291 6.96 -7.52 23.28
N THR A 292 7.48 -6.31 23.04
CA THR A 292 6.67 -5.09 22.90
C THR A 292 5.72 -5.17 21.71
N LEU A 293 6.17 -5.61 20.54
CA LEU A 293 5.32 -5.73 19.34
C LEU A 293 4.27 -6.83 19.48
N CYS A 294 4.65 -7.97 20.06
CA CYS A 294 3.74 -9.06 20.35
C CYS A 294 2.65 -8.59 21.33
N LYS A 295 3.05 -7.90 22.40
CA LYS A 295 2.12 -7.32 23.37
C LYS A 295 1.25 -6.22 22.76
N ALA A 296 1.80 -5.35 21.92
CA ALA A 296 1.02 -4.32 21.23
C ALA A 296 -0.05 -4.94 20.33
N SER A 297 0.28 -6.00 19.59
CA SER A 297 -0.70 -6.73 18.77
C SER A 297 -1.81 -7.35 19.61
N GLU A 298 -1.46 -7.91 20.78
CA GLU A 298 -2.42 -8.42 21.76
C GLU A 298 -3.27 -7.29 22.37
N GLU A 299 -2.67 -6.13 22.67
CA GLU A 299 -3.34 -4.96 23.21
C GLU A 299 -4.30 -4.34 22.20
N HIS A 300 -3.97 -4.29 20.91
CA HIS A 300 -4.89 -3.84 19.85
C HIS A 300 -6.15 -4.72 19.81
N PHE A 301 -5.98 -6.04 19.83
CA PHE A 301 -7.12 -6.96 19.88
C PHE A 301 -7.87 -6.91 21.22
N THR A 302 -7.17 -6.70 22.34
CA THR A 302 -7.79 -6.56 23.66
C THR A 302 -8.60 -5.28 23.74
N PHE A 303 -8.06 -4.14 23.31
CA PHE A 303 -8.77 -2.87 23.21
C PHE A 303 -10.03 -3.02 22.37
N PHE A 304 -9.89 -3.67 21.21
CA PHE A 304 -11.00 -3.96 20.34
C PHE A 304 -12.11 -4.77 21.03
N THR A 305 -11.76 -5.71 21.91
CA THR A 305 -12.70 -6.55 22.66
C THR A 305 -13.11 -5.99 24.03
N THR A 306 -12.49 -4.89 24.50
CA THR A 306 -12.70 -4.31 25.84
C THR A 306 -14.12 -3.78 26.02
N LEU A 307 -14.79 -3.41 24.93
CA LEU A 307 -16.19 -2.99 24.93
C LEU A 307 -17.15 -4.13 25.33
N ASN A 308 -16.68 -5.37 25.40
CA ASN A 308 -17.46 -6.60 25.66
C ASN A 308 -18.71 -6.70 24.77
N SER A 309 -18.67 -6.05 23.60
CA SER A 309 -19.72 -6.13 22.60
C SER A 309 -19.84 -7.57 22.11
N PRO A 310 -21.06 -8.09 21.95
CA PRO A 310 -21.27 -9.37 21.29
C PRO A 310 -20.65 -9.37 19.88
N LYS A 311 -20.12 -10.53 19.44
CA LYS A 311 -19.43 -10.67 18.13
C LYS A 311 -20.24 -10.17 16.94
N TYR A 312 -21.56 -10.37 16.98
CA TYR A 312 -22.47 -9.92 15.94
C TYR A 312 -22.53 -8.39 15.79
N GLU A 313 -22.24 -7.62 16.86
CA GLU A 313 -22.21 -6.16 16.80
C GLU A 313 -21.02 -5.64 15.99
N TYR A 314 -19.86 -6.30 16.05
CA TYR A 314 -18.72 -5.94 15.21
C TYR A 314 -19.03 -6.18 13.73
N VAL A 315 -19.63 -7.32 13.40
CA VAL A 315 -20.05 -7.63 12.02
C VAL A 315 -21.08 -6.63 11.52
N PHE A 316 -22.04 -6.24 12.37
CA PHE A 316 -23.02 -5.21 12.05
C PHE A 316 -22.36 -3.84 11.82
N ASN A 317 -21.47 -3.41 12.71
CA ASN A 317 -20.77 -2.12 12.56
C ASN A 317 -19.86 -2.11 11.34
N TYR A 318 -19.20 -3.23 11.04
CA TYR A 318 -18.41 -3.36 9.82
C TYR A 318 -19.28 -3.29 8.58
N SER A 319 -20.47 -3.91 8.54
CA SER A 319 -21.37 -3.80 7.40
C SER A 319 -21.82 -2.36 7.13
N GLN A 320 -22.09 -1.58 8.19
CA GLN A 320 -22.38 -0.15 8.08
C GLN A 320 -21.19 0.62 7.48
N LEU A 321 -19.98 0.34 7.95
CA LEU A 321 -18.75 0.93 7.41
C LEU A 321 -18.56 0.59 5.93
N VAL A 322 -18.71 -0.68 5.55
CA VAL A 322 -18.60 -1.13 4.16
C VAL A 322 -19.59 -0.38 3.29
N ASN A 323 -20.87 -0.33 3.66
CA ASN A 323 -21.90 0.38 2.91
C ASN A 323 -21.61 1.88 2.74
N ALA A 324 -21.08 2.53 3.77
CA ALA A 324 -20.71 3.93 3.70
C ALA A 324 -19.50 4.18 2.79
N ASN A 325 -18.63 3.18 2.60
CA ASN A 325 -17.30 3.36 2.00
C ASN A 325 -17.05 2.56 0.71
N ILE A 326 -18.05 1.87 0.15
CA ILE A 326 -17.97 1.23 -1.16
C ILE A 326 -18.69 2.01 -2.27
N ASN A 327 -18.23 1.83 -3.50
CA ASN A 327 -18.85 2.35 -4.72
C ASN A 327 -19.27 1.19 -5.62
N LEU A 328 -20.30 0.46 -5.20
CA LEU A 328 -20.88 -0.65 -5.96
C LEU A 328 -22.09 -0.16 -6.77
N LYS A 329 -22.00 -0.28 -8.10
CA LYS A 329 -23.03 0.13 -9.06
C LYS A 329 -23.88 -1.06 -9.49
N CYS A 330 -25.11 -1.13 -8.98
CA CYS A 330 -26.00 -2.28 -9.17
C CYS A 330 -26.86 -2.25 -10.44
N ASP A 331 -26.76 -1.17 -11.21
CA ASP A 331 -27.28 -1.04 -12.56
C ASP A 331 -26.40 -1.74 -13.61
N LEU A 332 -25.17 -2.17 -13.26
CA LEU A 332 -24.26 -2.87 -14.17
C LEU A 332 -24.42 -4.40 -14.08
N GLN A 333 -24.62 -5.06 -15.23
CA GLN A 333 -24.77 -6.53 -15.30
C GLN A 333 -23.62 -7.31 -14.66
N ASN A 334 -22.38 -6.84 -14.83
CA ASN A 334 -21.19 -7.49 -14.27
C ASN A 334 -21.13 -7.43 -12.73
N ASN A 335 -21.85 -6.48 -12.12
CA ASN A 335 -21.89 -6.32 -10.68
C ASN A 335 -23.13 -6.97 -10.05
N ILE A 336 -24.01 -7.60 -10.84
CA ILE A 336 -25.26 -8.20 -10.33
C ILE A 336 -24.96 -9.18 -9.20
N VAL A 337 -23.92 -10.01 -9.32
CA VAL A 337 -23.56 -10.98 -8.28
C VAL A 337 -23.11 -10.28 -6.99
N ALA A 338 -22.21 -9.29 -7.09
CA ALA A 338 -21.75 -8.52 -5.94
C ALA A 338 -22.88 -7.70 -5.30
N CYS A 339 -23.79 -7.16 -6.11
CA CYS A 339 -24.96 -6.40 -5.67
C CYS A 339 -26.01 -7.26 -4.99
N ASN A 340 -26.30 -8.44 -5.54
CA ASN A 340 -27.19 -9.40 -4.89
C ASN A 340 -26.57 -9.88 -3.57
N LYS A 341 -25.26 -10.15 -3.57
CA LYS A 341 -24.52 -10.52 -2.35
C LYS A 341 -24.56 -9.40 -1.31
N LEU A 342 -24.28 -8.16 -1.69
CA LEU A 342 -24.39 -7.00 -0.79
C LEU A 342 -25.82 -6.77 -0.32
N ALA A 343 -26.82 -6.90 -1.19
CA ALA A 343 -28.23 -6.75 -0.84
C ALA A 343 -28.66 -7.80 0.19
N VAL A 344 -28.26 -9.07 0.00
CA VAL A 344 -28.47 -10.14 0.99
C VAL A 344 -27.77 -9.79 2.30
N LEU A 345 -26.51 -9.38 2.27
CA LEU A 345 -25.76 -9.00 3.49
C LEU A 345 -26.38 -7.79 4.21
N ASN A 346 -26.91 -6.81 3.46
CA ASN A 346 -27.57 -5.62 3.98
C ASN A 346 -28.98 -5.88 4.51
N SER A 347 -29.63 -6.94 4.01
CA SER A 347 -30.95 -7.37 4.51
C SER A 347 -30.85 -8.04 5.89
N LEU A 348 -29.64 -8.39 6.35
CA LEU A 348 -29.43 -8.98 7.67
C LEU A 348 -29.57 -7.91 8.75
N GLU A 349 -30.70 -7.96 9.46
CA GLU A 349 -30.94 -7.08 10.60
C GLU A 349 -30.08 -7.49 11.81
N LYS A 350 -29.85 -6.54 12.72
CA LYS A 350 -29.06 -6.77 13.95
C LYS A 350 -29.60 -7.95 14.77
N GLU A 351 -30.92 -8.11 14.87
CA GLU A 351 -31.56 -9.24 15.57
C GLU A 351 -31.34 -10.58 14.85
N THR A 352 -31.23 -10.57 13.51
CA THR A 352 -30.88 -11.78 12.76
C THR A 352 -29.44 -12.20 13.06
N LEU A 353 -28.50 -11.25 13.03
CA LEU A 353 -27.08 -11.51 13.31
C LEU A 353 -26.86 -12.04 14.73
N LYS A 354 -27.62 -11.55 15.71
CA LYS A 354 -27.56 -12.00 17.12
C LYS A 354 -27.77 -13.50 17.31
N ASN A 355 -28.57 -14.12 16.45
CA ASN A 355 -28.91 -15.54 16.54
C ASN A 355 -27.99 -16.45 15.70
N LEU A 356 -27.00 -15.88 14.99
CA LEU A 356 -26.09 -16.66 14.15
C LEU A 356 -24.89 -17.20 14.94
N PRO A 357 -24.46 -18.44 14.68
CA PRO A 357 -23.23 -18.98 15.26
C PRO A 357 -21.98 -18.31 14.66
N GLU A 358 -20.87 -18.35 15.40
CA GLU A 358 -19.60 -17.70 15.01
C GLU A 358 -19.12 -18.00 13.60
N PRO A 359 -19.11 -19.25 13.09
CA PRO A 359 -18.63 -19.51 11.73
C PRO A 359 -19.46 -18.81 10.65
N LYS A 360 -20.75 -18.57 10.91
CA LYS A 360 -21.61 -17.81 9.98
C LYS A 360 -21.32 -16.31 10.06
N LEU A 361 -21.09 -15.78 11.26
CA LEU A 361 -20.70 -14.38 11.45
C LEU A 361 -19.33 -14.09 10.81
N GLU A 362 -18.38 -15.01 10.98
CA GLU A 362 -17.06 -14.97 10.34
C GLU A 362 -17.17 -14.99 8.82
N TYR A 363 -17.98 -15.90 8.27
CA TYR A 363 -18.23 -15.95 6.84
C TYR A 363 -18.82 -14.64 6.31
N ILE A 364 -19.78 -14.03 7.03
CA ILE A 364 -20.37 -12.74 6.68
C ILE A 364 -19.30 -11.64 6.67
N GLU A 365 -18.44 -11.56 7.68
CA GLU A 365 -17.32 -10.61 7.71
C GLU A 365 -16.36 -10.81 6.54
N ASP A 366 -16.00 -12.07 6.21
CA ASP A 366 -15.13 -12.39 5.08
C ASP A 366 -15.79 -12.00 3.73
N GLN A 367 -17.11 -12.21 3.60
CA GLN A 367 -17.86 -11.80 2.42
C GLN A 367 -17.95 -10.28 2.28
N LEU A 368 -18.18 -9.56 3.39
CA LEU A 368 -18.20 -8.10 3.46
C LEU A 368 -16.84 -7.52 3.13
N ASP A 369 -15.75 -8.09 3.65
CA ASP A 369 -14.41 -7.66 3.34
C ASP A 369 -14.03 -7.88 1.87
N SER A 370 -14.39 -9.02 1.30
CA SER A 370 -14.20 -9.25 -0.14
C SER A 370 -14.87 -8.14 -0.97
N ILE A 371 -16.10 -7.75 -0.62
CA ILE A 371 -16.79 -6.64 -1.28
C ILE A 371 -16.08 -5.31 -0.99
N TYR A 372 -15.68 -5.07 0.26
CA TYR A 372 -15.00 -3.84 0.64
C TYR A 372 -13.67 -3.66 -0.08
N GLN A 373 -12.81 -4.67 -0.13
CA GLN A 373 -11.51 -4.55 -0.80
C GLN A 373 -11.65 -4.37 -2.31
N GLU A 374 -12.67 -4.98 -2.92
CA GLU A 374 -12.92 -4.90 -4.36
C GLU A 374 -13.59 -3.57 -4.76
N TYR A 375 -14.47 -3.03 -3.90
CA TYR A 375 -15.33 -1.89 -4.23
C TYR A 375 -15.14 -0.66 -3.34
N LYS A 376 -14.15 -0.60 -2.44
CA LYS A 376 -13.87 0.60 -1.60
C LYS A 376 -13.60 1.86 -2.44
N LYS A 377 -14.04 3.01 -1.94
CA LYS A 377 -14.05 4.34 -2.59
C LYS A 377 -12.68 4.99 -2.80
#